data_AF-A0A9D2FHD2-F1
#
_entry.id   AF-A0A9D2FHD2-F1
#
_cell.length_a   1.000
_cell.length_b   1.000
_cell.length_c   1.000
_cell.angle_alpha   90.00
_cell.angle_beta   90.00
_cell.angle_gamma   90.00
#
_symmetry.space_group_name_H-M   'P 1'
#
loop_
_entity.id
_entity.type
_entity.pdbx_description
1 polymer ?
#
loop_
_entity_poly.entity_id
_entity_poly.type
_entity_poly.pdbx_seq_one_letter_code
_entity_poly.pdbx_strand_id
1 'polypeptide(L)' 'MNRIPNWLKWLVVALVFALMGAAVLAVDRRASRVDMPDPDNTFGIYREADA' A
#
# COMPACT_ATOMS: atom_id res chain seq x y z
N MET A 1 20.33 -26.57 13.07
CA MET A 1 19.58 -25.88 11.98
C MET A 1 20.39 -25.84 10.67
N ASN A 2 20.96 -26.97 10.22
CA ASN A 2 21.96 -27.05 9.13
C ASN A 2 21.48 -27.79 7.86
N ARG A 3 20.18 -28.06 7.70
CA ARG A 3 19.68 -28.85 6.55
C ARG A 3 19.17 -28.03 5.36
N ILE A 4 19.01 -26.72 5.51
CA ILE A 4 18.45 -25.84 4.47
C ILE A 4 19.59 -25.03 3.84
N PRO A 5 19.83 -25.17 2.51
CA PRO A 5 20.79 -24.35 1.78
C PRO A 5 20.53 -22.86 1.97
N ASN A 6 21.59 -22.05 2.08
CA ASN A 6 21.47 -20.63 2.36
C ASN A 6 20.64 -19.88 1.30
N TRP A 7 20.80 -20.21 0.02
CA TRP A 7 20.03 -19.62 -1.07
C TRP A 7 18.52 -19.86 -0.92
N LEU A 8 18.12 -21.02 -0.39
CA LEU A 8 16.72 -21.36 -0.19
C LEU A 8 16.10 -20.54 0.95
N LYS A 9 16.86 -20.24 2.01
CA LYS A 9 16.43 -19.33 3.07
C LYS A 9 16.17 -17.93 2.51
N TRP A 10 17.07 -17.43 1.67
CA TRP A 10 16.90 -16.14 1.01
C TRP A 10 15.73 -16.13 0.03
N LEU A 11 15.45 -17.25 -0.65
CA LEU A 11 14.30 -17.40 -1.51
C LEU A 11 12.99 -17.26 -0.72
N VAL A 12 12.90 -17.87 0.47
CA VAL A 12 11.74 -17.70 1.36
C VAL A 12 11.57 -16.24 1.76
N VAL A 13 12.66 -15.55 2.12
CA VAL A 13 12.62 -14.12 2.45
C VAL A 13 12.12 -13.30 1.25
N ALA A 14 12.66 -13.54 0.05
CA ALA A 14 12.24 -12.86 -1.17
C ALA A 14 10.76 -13.12 -1.50
N LEU A 15 10.28 -14.35 -1.29
CA LEU A 15 8.88 -14.71 -1.46
C LEU A 15 7.97 -13.91 -0.52
N VAL A 16 8.35 -13.81 0.76
CA VAL A 16 7.59 -13.01 1.74
C VAL A 16 7.52 -11.53 1.31
N PHE A 17 8.65 -10.95 0.88
CA PHE A 17 8.65 -9.57 0.39
C PHE A 17 7.80 -9.39 -0.87
N ALA A 18 7.83 -10.32 -1.81
CA ALA A 18 7.01 -10.28 -3.02
C ALA A 18 5.51 -10.33 -2.68
N LEU A 19 5.10 -11.21 -1.75
CA LEU A 19 3.73 -11.30 -1.28
C LEU A 19 3.28 -10.01 -0.59
N MET A 20 4.14 -9.43 0.26
CA MET A 20 3.85 -8.17 0.94
C MET A 20 3.69 -7.01 -0.06
N GLY A 21 4.59 -6.90 -1.05
CA GLY A 21 4.49 -5.91 -2.11
C GLY A 21 3.21 -6.06 -2.95
N ALA A 22 2.84 -7.30 -3.30
CA ALA A 22 1.60 -7.58 -4.02
C ALA A 22 0.36 -7.19 -3.21
N ALA A 23 0.35 -7.43 -1.89
CA ALA A 23 -0.74 -7.03 -1.01
C ALA A 23 -0.91 -5.50 -0.96
N VAL A 24 0.19 -4.75 -0.85
CA VAL A 24 0.17 -3.27 -0.89
C VAL A 24 -0.42 -2.78 -2.22
N LEU A 25 0.04 -3.32 -3.35
CA LEU A 25 -0.48 -2.93 -4.67
C LEU A 25 -1.97 -3.27 -4.83
N ALA A 26 -2.42 -4.40 -4.28
CA ALA A 26 -3.83 -4.78 -4.34
C ALA A 26 -4.72 -3.82 -3.52
N VAL A 27 -4.24 -3.40 -2.34
CA VAL A 27 -4.93 -2.41 -1.49
C VAL A 27 -4.96 -1.05 -2.18
N ASP A 28 -3.84 -0.60 -2.75
CA ASP A 28 -3.74 0.68 -3.44
C ASP A 28 -4.67 0.77 -4.65
N ARG A 29 -4.74 -0.29 -5.47
CA ARG A 29 -5.70 -0.39 -6.59
C ARG A 29 -7.16 -0.35 -6.15
N ARG A 30 -7.47 -0.77 -4.93
CA ARG A 30 -8.81 -0.70 -4.36
C ARG A 30 -9.09 0.69 -3.80
N ALA A 31 -8.14 1.27 -3.08
CA ALA A 31 -8.26 2.59 -2.47
C ALA A 31 -8.34 3.71 -3.52
N SER A 32 -7.55 3.63 -4.58
CA SER A 32 -7.54 4.62 -5.68
C SER A 32 -8.83 4.67 -6.50
N ARG A 33 -9.74 3.70 -6.34
CA ARG A 33 -11.07 3.72 -6.98
C ARG A 33 -12.12 4.43 -6.14
N VAL A 34 -11.77 4.83 -4.92
CA VAL A 34 -12.67 5.60 -4.06
C VAL A 34 -12.55 7.05 -4.51
N ASP A 35 -13.63 7.56 -5.10
CA ASP A 35 -13.77 8.99 -5.30
C ASP A 35 -13.94 9.63 -3.93
N MET A 36 -13.06 10.58 -3.60
CA MET A 36 -13.13 11.27 -2.33
C MET A 36 -14.20 12.36 -2.47
N PRO A 37 -15.24 12.37 -1.61
CA PRO A 37 -16.24 13.42 -1.67
C PRO A 37 -15.60 14.77 -1.38
N ASP A 38 -16.22 15.82 -1.91
CA ASP A 38 -15.79 17.18 -1.61
C ASP A 38 -15.70 17.38 -0.09
N PRO A 39 -14.68 18.11 0.40
CA PRO A 39 -14.53 18.38 1.81
C PRO A 39 -15.77 19.13 2.31
N ASP A 40 -16.35 18.67 3.43
CA ASP A 40 -17.53 19.30 4.03
C ASP A 40 -17.21 20.72 4.51
N ASN A 41 -17.57 21.72 3.69
CA ASN A 41 -17.31 23.11 4.00
C ASN A 41 -18.49 23.84 4.66
N THR A 42 -19.38 23.11 5.35
CA THR A 42 -20.55 23.70 6.04
C THR A 42 -20.18 24.86 6.99
N PHE A 43 -18.99 24.81 7.60
CA PHE A 43 -18.49 25.84 8.52
C PHE A 43 -17.54 26.87 7.87
N GLY A 44 -17.29 26.80 6.56
CA GLY A 44 -16.43 27.75 5.84
C GLY A 44 -14.95 27.73 6.25
N ILE A 45 -14.47 26.59 6.77
CA ILE A 45 -13.11 26.41 7.30
C ILE A 45 -12.09 25.94 6.26
N TYR A 46 -12.53 25.37 5.14
CA TYR A 46 -11.65 24.98 4.06
C TYR A 46 -11.45 26.14 3.09
N ARG A 47 -10.19 26.44 2.78
CA ARG A 47 -9.79 27.39 1.73
C ARG A 47 -9.24 26.58 0.57
N GLU A 48 -9.70 26.84 -0.65
CA GLU A 48 -9.05 26.27 -1.84
C GLU A 48 -7.58 26.71 -1.83
N ALA A 49 -6.68 25.76 -2.11
CA ALA A 49 -5.30 26.11 -2.39
C ALA A 49 -5.29 26.74 -3.78
N ASP A 50 -4.93 28.03 -3.86
CA ASP A 50 -4.79 28.73 -5.14
C ASP A 50 -3.89 27.92 -6.10
N ALA A 51 -4.31 27.85 -7.37
CA ALA A 51 -3.66 27.10 -8.45
C ALA A 51 -2.34 27.73 -8.92
#